data_AF-A0A356JZ34-F1
#
_entry.id   AF-A0A356JZ34-F1
#
_cell.length_a   1.000
_cell.length_b   1.000
_cell.length_c   1.000
_cell.angle_alpha   90.00
_cell.angle_beta   90.00
_cell.angle_gamma   90.00
#
_symmetry.space_group_name_H-M   'P 1'
#
loop_
_entity.id
_entity.type
_entity.pdbx_description
1 polymer ?
#
loop_
_entity_poly.entity_id
_entity_poly.type
_entity_poly.pdbx_seq_one_letter_code
_entity_poly.pdbx_strand_id
1 'polypeptide(L)'
;MNFIGLIPPFLICTIPVLAALACMVVLIKEFKLSFGFIAVFCGLFAVVPIVAIQFFLEVFRLVNVHSLFSVLIKSILVNGVVEETIKMAVFFLFPSKKMSMKVFFACAVLSGLSLGCFETLIYIASGIKNLELRLLTAVVIHSCCAGLSGLFVFNLKNRSFKIYPFVLAVLLHGIYNYFAGFKMDSMFFWFSLVVVLIAVVECRIRYRAMNPEGLILFQ
;
A
#
# COMPACT_ATOMS: atom_id res chain seq x y z
N MET A 1 -27.31 11.38 5.73
CA MET A 1 -25.93 11.82 6.05
C MET A 1 -25.75 13.23 5.50
N ASN A 2 -25.41 14.21 6.35
CA ASN A 2 -25.14 15.59 5.89
C ASN A 2 -23.84 15.64 5.10
N PHE A 3 -23.86 16.16 3.87
CA PHE A 3 -22.67 16.36 3.03
C PHE A 3 -21.56 17.15 3.74
N ILE A 4 -21.93 18.06 4.64
CA ILE A 4 -20.99 18.86 5.45
C ILE A 4 -20.11 18.00 6.36
N GLY A 5 -20.61 16.83 6.81
CA GLY A 5 -19.86 15.90 7.65
C GLY A 5 -18.83 15.04 6.91
N LEU A 6 -18.88 15.00 5.58
CA LEU A 6 -17.96 14.24 4.71
C LEU A 6 -16.75 15.06 4.23
N ILE A 7 -16.83 16.39 4.34
CA ILE A 7 -15.75 17.30 3.90
C ILE A 7 -14.45 17.05 4.68
N PRO A 8 -14.45 16.97 6.03
CA PRO A 8 -13.20 16.75 6.76
C PRO A 8 -12.52 15.40 6.46
N PRO A 9 -13.24 14.26 6.45
CA PRO A 9 -12.67 12.96 6.02
C PRO A 9 -12.07 13.00 4.62
N PHE A 10 -12.76 13.64 3.67
CA PHE A 10 -12.29 13.75 2.29
C PHE A 10 -10.98 14.52 2.20
N LEU A 11 -10.89 15.69 2.86
CA LEU A 11 -9.68 16.52 2.89
C LEU A 11 -8.50 15.80 3.54
N ILE A 12 -8.73 15.10 4.65
CA ILE A 12 -7.70 14.31 5.36
C ILE A 12 -7.09 13.24 4.44
N CYS A 13 -7.88 12.69 3.50
CA CYS A 13 -7.41 11.68 2.56
C CYS A 13 -6.76 12.29 1.30
N THR A 14 -7.20 13.46 0.84
CA THR A 14 -6.66 14.09 -0.39
C THR A 14 -5.36 14.85 -0.16
N ILE A 15 -5.20 15.51 1.01
CA ILE A 15 -4.01 16.31 1.30
C ILE A 15 -2.71 15.47 1.23
N PRO A 16 -2.62 14.27 1.84
CA PRO A 16 -1.42 13.45 1.75
C PRO A 16 -1.10 13.03 0.30
N VAL A 17 -2.11 12.74 -0.51
CA VAL A 17 -1.95 12.36 -1.93
C VAL A 17 -1.37 13.53 -2.73
N LEU A 18 -1.94 14.73 -2.57
CA LEU A 18 -1.47 15.93 -3.27
C LEU A 18 -0.06 16.32 -2.81
N ALA A 19 0.22 16.24 -1.51
CA ALA A 19 1.55 16.49 -0.96
C ALA A 19 2.58 15.50 -1.52
N ALA A 20 2.27 14.20 -1.52
CA ALA A 20 3.14 13.18 -2.08
C ALA A 20 3.37 13.40 -3.58
N LEU A 21 2.32 13.71 -4.35
CA LEU A 21 2.45 14.02 -5.77
C LEU A 21 3.37 15.23 -6.02
N ALA A 22 3.19 16.31 -5.27
CA ALA A 22 4.05 17.49 -5.34
C ALA A 22 5.50 17.15 -4.99
N CYS A 23 5.73 16.38 -3.92
CA CYS A 23 7.06 15.90 -3.55
C CYS A 23 7.70 15.06 -4.67
N MET A 24 6.96 14.15 -5.32
CA MET A 24 7.50 13.34 -6.42
C MET A 24 7.90 14.20 -7.62
N VAL A 25 7.08 15.20 -7.98
CA VAL A 25 7.38 16.13 -9.08
C VAL A 25 8.63 16.97 -8.77
N VAL A 26 8.80 17.42 -7.53
CA VAL A 26 9.95 18.26 -7.14
C VAL A 26 11.23 17.43 -6.97
N LEU A 27 11.15 16.24 -6.36
CA LEU A 27 12.33 15.45 -5.97
C LEU A 27 12.81 14.48 -7.07
N ILE A 28 11.99 14.22 -8.09
CA ILE A 28 12.32 13.27 -9.16
C ILE A 28 12.22 13.99 -10.51
N LYS A 29 13.38 14.44 -11.02
CA LYS A 29 13.48 15.20 -12.29
C LYS A 29 12.78 14.56 -13.49
N GLU A 30 12.76 13.24 -13.56
CA GLU A 30 12.14 12.46 -14.67
C GLU A 30 10.62 12.26 -14.48
N PHE A 31 10.08 12.61 -13.32
CA PHE A 31 8.70 12.33 -12.96
C PHE A 31 7.75 13.30 -13.64
N LYS A 32 6.87 12.76 -14.49
CA LYS A 32 5.85 13.52 -15.19
C LYS A 32 4.55 13.49 -14.41
N LEU A 33 3.84 14.61 -14.36
CA LEU A 33 2.54 14.72 -13.68
C LEU A 33 1.52 13.70 -14.21
N SER A 34 1.56 13.38 -15.51
CA SER A 34 0.72 12.34 -16.12
C SER A 34 0.94 10.95 -15.51
N PHE A 35 2.18 10.60 -15.18
CA PHE A 35 2.49 9.35 -14.47
C PHE A 35 1.96 9.36 -13.04
N GLY A 36 2.01 10.52 -12.38
CA GLY A 36 1.40 10.74 -11.08
C GLY A 36 -0.12 10.52 -11.10
N PHE A 37 -0.83 11.12 -12.05
CA PHE A 37 -2.27 10.90 -12.19
C PHE A 37 -2.62 9.44 -12.46
N ILE A 38 -1.89 8.77 -13.37
CA ILE A 38 -2.09 7.33 -13.63
C ILE A 38 -1.93 6.52 -12.33
N ALA A 39 -0.90 6.81 -11.53
CA ALA A 39 -0.66 6.13 -10.26
C ALA A 39 -1.80 6.33 -9.25
N VAL A 40 -2.27 7.57 -9.08
CA VAL A 40 -3.40 7.89 -8.18
C VAL A 40 -4.67 7.16 -8.64
N PHE A 41 -5.02 7.25 -9.93
CA PHE A 41 -6.19 6.55 -10.48
C PHE A 41 -6.08 5.03 -10.34
N CYS A 42 -4.89 4.46 -10.51
CA CYS A 42 -4.64 3.05 -10.28
C CYS A 42 -4.85 2.64 -8.82
N GLY A 43 -4.43 3.48 -7.87
CA GLY A 43 -4.64 3.23 -6.45
C GLY A 43 -6.13 3.25 -6.09
N LEU A 44 -6.85 4.25 -6.58
CA LEU A 44 -8.30 4.36 -6.46
C LEU A 44 -9.04 3.18 -7.09
N PHE A 45 -8.65 2.82 -8.31
CA PHE A 45 -9.25 1.71 -9.04
C PHE A 45 -9.07 0.39 -8.30
N ALA A 46 -7.91 0.16 -7.68
CA ALA A 46 -7.62 -1.06 -6.93
C ALA A 46 -8.53 -1.25 -5.69
N VAL A 47 -9.04 -0.17 -5.08
CA VAL A 47 -9.93 -0.25 -3.90
C VAL A 47 -11.19 -1.06 -4.21
N VAL A 48 -11.82 -0.83 -5.37
CA VAL A 48 -13.10 -1.45 -5.74
C VAL A 48 -13.03 -2.98 -5.80
N PRO A 49 -12.13 -3.61 -6.61
CA PRO A 49 -12.00 -5.06 -6.65
C PRO A 49 -11.50 -5.65 -5.33
N ILE A 50 -10.66 -4.94 -4.57
CA ILE A 50 -10.23 -5.40 -3.24
C ILE A 50 -11.44 -5.57 -2.32
N VAL A 51 -12.23 -4.51 -2.16
CA VAL A 51 -13.41 -4.51 -1.28
C VAL A 51 -14.42 -5.54 -1.76
N ALA A 52 -14.65 -5.67 -3.07
CA ALA A 52 -15.57 -6.67 -3.63
C ALA A 52 -15.14 -8.11 -3.32
N ILE A 53 -13.86 -8.44 -3.49
CA ILE A 53 -13.33 -9.79 -3.20
C ILE A 53 -13.38 -10.05 -1.70
N GLN A 54 -12.93 -9.12 -0.87
CA GLN A 54 -12.94 -9.28 0.59
C GLN A 54 -14.37 -9.45 1.13
N PHE A 55 -15.33 -8.66 0.62
CA PHE A 55 -16.75 -8.81 0.94
C PHE A 55 -17.27 -10.19 0.57
N PHE A 56 -16.96 -10.70 -0.63
CA PHE A 56 -17.34 -12.04 -1.03
C PHE A 56 -16.74 -13.10 -0.10
N LEU A 57 -15.44 -13.04 0.19
CA LEU A 57 -14.78 -13.98 1.10
C LEU A 57 -15.40 -14.00 2.50
N GLU A 58 -15.85 -12.84 3.00
CA GLU A 58 -16.53 -12.71 4.28
C GLU A 58 -17.94 -13.30 4.27
N VAL A 59 -18.75 -12.98 3.25
CA VAL A 59 -20.14 -13.48 3.11
C VAL A 59 -20.19 -15.01 3.07
N PHE A 60 -19.28 -15.64 2.34
CA PHE A 60 -19.24 -17.11 2.21
C PHE A 60 -18.52 -17.81 3.38
N ARG A 61 -18.04 -17.07 4.38
CA ARG A 61 -17.30 -17.59 5.54
C ARG A 61 -16.20 -18.57 5.15
N LEU A 62 -15.51 -18.29 4.04
CA LEU A 62 -14.50 -19.21 3.47
C LEU A 62 -13.28 -19.40 4.38
N VAL A 63 -13.14 -18.58 5.43
CA VAL A 63 -12.11 -18.70 6.45
C VAL A 63 -12.76 -18.71 7.83
N ASN A 64 -12.81 -19.89 8.45
CA ASN A 64 -13.28 -20.05 9.82
C ASN A 64 -12.22 -19.57 10.83
N VAL A 65 -12.65 -18.75 11.78
CA VAL A 65 -11.78 -18.16 12.80
C VAL A 65 -12.11 -18.79 14.15
N HIS A 66 -11.17 -19.57 14.69
CA HIS A 66 -11.33 -20.29 15.95
C HIS A 66 -10.22 -19.99 16.98
N SER A 67 -9.16 -19.31 16.56
CA SER A 67 -7.98 -18.99 17.38
C SER A 67 -7.26 -17.74 16.89
N LEU A 68 -6.41 -17.13 17.73
CA LEU A 68 -5.55 -16.01 17.34
C LEU A 68 -4.68 -16.34 16.12
N PHE A 69 -4.16 -17.57 16.05
CA PHE A 69 -3.41 -18.05 14.91
C PHE A 69 -4.26 -18.08 13.63
N SER A 70 -5.52 -18.52 13.70
CA SER A 70 -6.42 -18.48 12.54
C SER A 70 -6.74 -17.05 12.08
N VAL A 71 -6.78 -16.08 13.00
CA VAL A 71 -6.91 -14.64 12.65
C VAL A 71 -5.67 -14.18 11.89
N LEU A 72 -4.46 -14.52 12.34
CA LEU A 72 -3.21 -14.17 11.65
C LEU A 72 -3.16 -14.75 10.24
N ILE A 73 -3.49 -16.03 10.09
CA ILE A 73 -3.54 -16.69 8.77
C ILE A 73 -4.60 -16.02 7.88
N LYS A 74 -5.78 -15.70 8.43
CA LYS A 74 -6.80 -14.93 7.71
C LYS A 74 -6.26 -13.56 7.29
N SER A 75 -5.57 -12.82 8.14
CA SER A 75 -5.01 -11.51 7.80
C SER A 75 -3.97 -11.60 6.68
N ILE A 76 -3.13 -12.63 6.67
CA ILE A 76 -2.15 -12.84 5.60
C ILE A 76 -2.82 -13.24 4.28
N LEU A 77 -3.73 -14.22 4.30
CA LEU A 77 -4.34 -14.75 3.08
C LEU A 77 -5.44 -13.83 2.51
N VAL A 78 -6.26 -13.24 3.36
CA VAL A 78 -7.39 -12.41 2.91
C VAL A 78 -6.97 -10.96 2.70
N ASN A 79 -6.15 -10.39 3.58
CA ASN A 79 -5.74 -9.00 3.41
C ASN A 79 -4.44 -8.92 2.61
N GLY A 80 -3.38 -9.58 3.09
CA GLY A 80 -2.08 -9.55 2.43
C GLY A 80 -2.12 -10.02 0.98
N VAL A 81 -2.56 -11.26 0.73
CA VAL A 81 -2.54 -11.83 -0.62
C VAL A 81 -3.51 -11.11 -1.55
N VAL A 82 -4.78 -10.95 -1.17
CA VAL A 82 -5.79 -10.32 -2.06
C VAL A 82 -5.35 -8.91 -2.42
N GLU A 83 -5.03 -8.07 -1.44
CA GLU A 83 -4.75 -6.68 -1.72
C GLU A 83 -3.46 -6.48 -2.50
N GLU A 84 -2.38 -7.17 -2.12
CA GLU A 84 -1.11 -7.01 -2.83
C GLU A 84 -1.18 -7.61 -4.24
N THR A 85 -1.94 -8.70 -4.43
CA THR A 85 -2.15 -9.27 -5.78
C THR A 85 -2.90 -8.29 -6.69
N ILE A 86 -3.95 -7.63 -6.18
CA ILE A 86 -4.68 -6.63 -6.96
C ILE A 86 -3.80 -5.40 -7.24
N LYS A 87 -3.07 -4.87 -6.26
CA LYS A 87 -2.12 -3.75 -6.48
C LYS A 87 -1.08 -4.10 -7.54
N MET A 88 -0.47 -5.28 -7.40
CA MET A 88 0.49 -5.83 -8.37
C MET A 88 -0.13 -5.93 -9.77
N ALA A 89 -1.34 -6.47 -9.90
CA ALA A 89 -2.06 -6.60 -11.17
C ALA A 89 -2.25 -5.22 -11.84
N VAL A 90 -2.65 -4.21 -11.07
CA VAL A 90 -2.83 -2.85 -11.58
C VAL A 90 -1.50 -2.23 -12.04
N PHE A 91 -0.36 -2.52 -11.39
CA PHE A 91 0.95 -2.05 -11.85
C PHE A 91 1.37 -2.65 -13.20
N PHE A 92 0.72 -3.71 -13.68
CA PHE A 92 0.91 -4.16 -15.06
C PHE A 92 0.39 -3.17 -16.11
N LEU A 93 -0.52 -2.26 -15.73
CA LEU A 93 -1.01 -1.19 -16.61
C LEU A 93 -0.01 -0.03 -16.76
N PHE A 94 0.96 0.11 -15.85
CA PHE A 94 1.95 1.18 -15.94
C PHE A 94 2.85 1.01 -17.17
N PRO A 95 3.14 2.10 -17.92
CA PRO A 95 3.96 2.07 -19.13
C PRO A 95 5.47 1.95 -18.80
N SER A 96 5.86 0.81 -18.21
CA SER A 96 7.23 0.52 -17.72
C SER A 96 8.35 0.83 -18.72
N LYS A 97 8.14 0.58 -20.02
CA LYS A 97 9.13 0.88 -21.08
C LYS A 97 9.44 2.38 -21.22
N LYS A 98 8.58 3.26 -20.70
CA LYS A 98 8.72 4.72 -20.72
C LYS A 98 9.13 5.31 -19.36
N MET A 99 9.41 4.46 -18.37
CA MET A 99 9.69 4.85 -16.99
C MET A 99 11.02 4.26 -16.54
N SER A 100 11.86 5.06 -15.89
CA SER A 100 12.98 4.52 -15.11
C SER A 100 12.47 3.76 -13.89
N MET A 101 13.31 2.91 -13.29
CA MET A 101 12.94 2.19 -12.07
C MET A 101 12.54 3.16 -10.95
N LYS A 102 13.24 4.30 -10.84
CA LYS A 102 12.94 5.36 -9.87
C LYS A 102 11.52 5.91 -10.05
N VAL A 103 11.14 6.25 -11.29
CA VAL A 103 9.80 6.76 -11.60
C VAL A 103 8.73 5.70 -11.38
N PHE A 104 8.97 4.47 -11.83
CA PHE A 104 8.01 3.37 -11.65
C PHE A 104 7.76 3.08 -10.17
N PHE A 105 8.82 3.02 -9.38
CA PHE A 105 8.74 2.82 -7.93
C PHE A 105 7.98 3.97 -7.25
N ALA A 106 8.27 5.22 -7.61
CA ALA A 106 7.54 6.38 -7.11
C ALA A 106 6.05 6.34 -7.45
N CYS A 107 5.69 5.93 -8.68
CA CYS A 107 4.31 5.70 -9.07
C CYS A 107 3.65 4.58 -8.25
N ALA A 108 4.34 3.47 -8.00
CA ALA A 108 3.80 2.38 -7.18
C ALA A 108 3.57 2.85 -5.73
N VAL A 109 4.52 3.56 -5.13
CA VAL A 109 4.40 4.18 -3.81
C VAL A 109 3.21 5.15 -3.75
N LEU A 110 3.09 6.06 -4.73
CA LEU A 110 1.98 7.01 -4.79
C LEU A 110 0.62 6.31 -4.97
N SER A 111 0.58 5.23 -5.73
CA SER A 111 -0.62 4.41 -5.91
C SER A 111 -1.04 3.73 -4.60
N GLY A 112 -0.09 3.15 -3.86
CA GLY A 112 -0.33 2.59 -2.53
C GLY A 112 -0.78 3.64 -1.51
N LEU A 113 -0.14 4.81 -1.51
CA LEU A 113 -0.53 5.95 -0.67
C LEU A 113 -1.98 6.36 -0.96
N SER A 114 -2.33 6.50 -2.23
CA SER A 114 -3.71 6.82 -2.64
C SER A 114 -4.68 5.75 -2.16
N LEU A 115 -4.36 4.47 -2.32
CA LEU A 115 -5.22 3.40 -1.84
C LEU A 115 -5.42 3.48 -0.32
N GLY A 116 -4.35 3.63 0.46
CA GLY A 116 -4.43 3.68 1.93
C GLY A 116 -5.22 4.88 2.46
N CYS A 117 -5.09 6.04 1.80
CA CYS A 117 -5.91 7.21 2.12
C CYS A 117 -7.41 6.92 1.89
N PHE A 118 -7.78 6.34 0.75
CA PHE A 118 -9.19 6.07 0.43
C PHE A 118 -9.78 4.89 1.21
N GLU A 119 -9.00 3.87 1.52
CA GLU A 119 -9.43 2.80 2.43
C GLU A 119 -9.77 3.37 3.81
N THR A 120 -8.97 4.32 4.29
CA THR A 120 -9.26 4.98 5.56
C THR A 120 -10.55 5.79 5.52
N LEU A 121 -10.89 6.40 4.38
CA LEU A 121 -12.20 7.05 4.20
C LEU A 121 -13.37 6.07 4.35
N ILE A 122 -13.21 4.83 3.86
CA ILE A 122 -14.20 3.76 4.04
C ILE A 122 -14.32 3.42 5.54
N TYR A 123 -13.21 3.28 6.26
CA TYR A 123 -13.24 3.02 7.71
C TYR A 123 -13.95 4.14 8.50
N ILE A 124 -13.77 5.41 8.12
CA ILE A 124 -14.51 6.55 8.70
C ILE A 124 -16.00 6.40 8.43
N ALA A 125 -16.36 6.14 7.17
CA ALA A 125 -17.76 6.01 6.76
C ALA A 125 -18.45 4.83 7.47
N SER A 126 -17.71 3.77 7.79
CA SER A 126 -18.19 2.60 8.55
C SER A 126 -18.25 2.82 10.08
N GLY A 127 -17.85 3.98 10.60
CA GLY A 127 -17.99 4.35 12.01
C GLY A 127 -16.93 3.77 12.96
N ILE A 128 -15.79 3.32 12.43
CA ILE A 128 -14.66 2.84 13.25
C ILE A 128 -14.06 4.03 14.02
N LYS A 129 -13.76 3.87 15.31
CA LYS A 129 -13.10 4.89 16.16
C LYS A 129 -11.58 4.66 16.19
N ASN A 130 -10.78 5.69 16.55
CA ASN A 130 -9.30 5.71 16.60
C ASN A 130 -8.63 5.76 15.22
N LEU A 131 -8.77 6.90 14.56
CA LEU A 131 -8.59 6.99 13.11
C LEU A 131 -7.28 7.63 12.67
N GLU A 132 -6.72 8.54 13.47
CA GLU A 132 -5.56 9.34 13.06
C GLU A 132 -4.27 8.50 13.01
N LEU A 133 -3.98 7.75 14.06
CA LEU A 133 -2.78 6.92 14.11
C LEU A 133 -2.90 5.74 13.14
N ARG A 134 -4.11 5.17 12.99
CA ARG A 134 -4.39 4.11 12.03
C ARG A 134 -4.32 4.60 10.58
N LEU A 135 -4.75 5.84 10.30
CA LEU A 135 -4.58 6.51 9.00
C LEU A 135 -3.10 6.61 8.67
N LEU A 136 -2.30 7.15 9.59
CA LEU A 136 -0.86 7.34 9.36
C LEU A 136 -0.17 6.00 9.07
N THR A 137 -0.39 4.99 9.91
CA THR A 137 0.27 3.69 9.74
C THR A 137 -0.23 2.95 8.52
N ALA A 138 -1.53 3.02 8.21
CA ALA A 138 -2.11 2.41 7.01
C ALA A 138 -1.53 3.04 5.74
N VAL A 139 -1.51 4.38 5.68
CA VAL A 139 -0.95 5.08 4.51
C VAL A 139 0.51 4.69 4.27
N VAL A 140 1.33 4.61 5.32
CA VAL A 140 2.74 4.22 5.20
C VAL A 140 2.88 2.76 4.77
N ILE A 141 2.17 1.82 5.40
CA ILE A 141 2.28 0.40 5.04
C ILE A 141 1.83 0.14 3.60
N HIS A 142 0.71 0.75 3.16
CA HIS A 142 0.24 0.61 1.79
C HIS A 142 1.24 1.19 0.79
N SER A 143 1.84 2.33 1.11
CA SER A 143 2.88 2.96 0.28
C SER A 143 4.11 2.05 0.15
N CYS A 144 4.59 1.47 1.25
CA CYS A 144 5.77 0.61 1.25
C CYS A 144 5.51 -0.73 0.56
N CYS A 145 4.40 -1.40 0.87
CA CYS A 145 4.01 -2.67 0.25
C CYS A 145 3.76 -2.50 -1.25
N ALA A 146 3.08 -1.42 -1.66
CA ALA A 146 2.93 -1.08 -3.07
C ALA A 146 4.28 -0.83 -3.75
N GLY A 147 5.22 -0.14 -3.08
CA GLY A 147 6.59 0.03 -3.57
C GLY A 147 7.30 -1.30 -3.81
N LEU A 148 7.23 -2.23 -2.85
CA LEU A 148 7.79 -3.58 -2.95
C LEU A 148 7.14 -4.39 -4.09
N SER A 149 5.81 -4.39 -4.17
CA SER A 149 5.05 -5.00 -5.27
C SER A 149 5.43 -4.37 -6.62
N GLY A 150 5.65 -3.06 -6.66
CA GLY A 150 6.13 -2.33 -7.83
C GLY A 150 7.53 -2.73 -8.27
N LEU A 151 8.46 -2.96 -7.33
CA LEU A 151 9.81 -3.47 -7.63
C LEU A 151 9.75 -4.84 -8.32
N PHE A 152 8.89 -5.73 -7.83
CA PHE A 152 8.67 -7.03 -8.46
C PHE A 152 8.15 -6.87 -9.89
N VAL A 153 7.07 -6.10 -10.08
CA VAL A 153 6.46 -5.90 -11.41
C VAL A 153 7.43 -5.27 -12.40
N PHE A 154 8.18 -4.25 -11.97
CA PHE A 154 9.17 -3.61 -12.83
C PHE A 154 10.25 -4.61 -13.28
N ASN A 155 10.83 -5.38 -12.34
CA ASN A 155 11.84 -6.38 -12.69
C ASN A 155 11.27 -7.46 -13.62
N LEU A 156 10.05 -7.95 -13.34
CA LEU A 156 9.39 -8.95 -14.15
C LEU A 156 9.15 -8.47 -15.60
N LYS A 157 8.65 -7.24 -15.77
CA LYS A 157 8.48 -6.61 -17.09
C LYS A 157 9.80 -6.43 -17.84
N ASN A 158 10.91 -6.29 -17.11
CA ASN A 158 12.27 -6.22 -17.65
C ASN A 158 13.01 -7.57 -17.62
N ARG A 159 12.26 -8.69 -17.69
CA ARG A 159 12.79 -10.06 -17.82
C ARG A 159 13.65 -10.57 -16.65
N SER A 160 13.50 -9.98 -15.46
CA SER A 160 14.18 -10.36 -14.23
C SER A 160 13.15 -10.87 -13.21
N PHE A 161 13.12 -12.17 -12.94
CA PHE A 161 12.18 -12.74 -11.98
C PHE A 161 12.73 -12.61 -10.55
N LYS A 162 12.24 -11.61 -9.81
CA LYS A 162 12.60 -11.36 -8.41
C LYS A 162 11.36 -11.28 -7.54
N ILE A 163 10.75 -12.42 -7.21
CA ILE A 163 9.46 -12.49 -6.50
C ILE A 163 9.53 -12.07 -5.03
N TYR A 164 10.72 -12.10 -4.42
CA TYR A 164 10.90 -11.84 -3.00
C TYR A 164 10.25 -10.53 -2.47
N PRO A 165 10.37 -9.35 -3.12
CA PRO A 165 9.70 -8.13 -2.67
C PRO A 165 8.18 -8.28 -2.59
N PHE A 166 7.56 -9.02 -3.51
CA PHE A 166 6.12 -9.24 -3.50
C PHE A 166 5.70 -10.14 -2.32
N VAL A 167 6.43 -11.25 -2.09
CA VAL A 167 6.19 -12.12 -0.93
C VAL A 167 6.31 -11.32 0.37
N LEU A 168 7.33 -10.46 0.45
CA LEU A 168 7.53 -9.61 1.62
C LEU A 168 6.39 -8.59 1.80
N ALA A 169 5.90 -7.98 0.72
CA ALA A 169 4.75 -7.07 0.76
C ALA A 169 3.51 -7.77 1.33
N VAL A 170 3.20 -8.99 0.84
CA VAL A 170 2.08 -9.82 1.32
C VAL A 170 2.21 -10.10 2.82
N LEU A 171 3.39 -10.54 3.27
CA LEU A 171 3.62 -10.88 4.67
C LEU A 171 3.53 -9.65 5.58
N LEU A 172 4.22 -8.56 5.23
CA LEU A 172 4.22 -7.34 6.04
C LEU A 172 2.83 -6.72 6.12
N HIS A 173 2.09 -6.68 5.01
CA HIS A 173 0.73 -6.20 5.02
C HIS A 173 -0.16 -7.07 5.90
N GLY A 174 -0.16 -8.39 5.71
CA GLY A 174 -0.97 -9.31 6.50
C GLY A 174 -0.69 -9.23 8.00
N ILE A 175 0.59 -9.21 8.39
CA ILE A 175 1.02 -9.10 9.78
C ILE A 175 0.64 -7.71 10.35
N TYR A 176 0.76 -6.64 9.57
CA TYR A 176 0.28 -5.33 9.97
C TYR A 176 -1.23 -5.35 10.25
N ASN A 177 -2.07 -5.87 9.35
CA ASN A 177 -3.52 -5.91 9.56
C ASN A 177 -3.90 -6.76 10.77
N TYR A 178 -3.15 -7.84 11.05
CA TYR A 178 -3.34 -8.62 12.27
C TYR A 178 -3.14 -7.77 13.53
N PHE A 179 -2.00 -7.10 13.66
CA PHE A 179 -1.71 -6.28 14.85
C PHE A 179 -2.54 -5.00 14.93
N ALA A 180 -2.81 -4.34 13.80
CA ALA A 180 -3.64 -3.14 13.73
C ALA A 180 -5.13 -3.43 14.02
N GLY A 181 -5.55 -4.70 13.99
CA GLY A 181 -6.89 -5.14 14.38
C GLY A 181 -7.12 -5.16 15.89
N PHE A 182 -6.06 -5.14 16.71
CA PHE A 182 -6.20 -5.05 18.17
C PHE A 182 -6.56 -3.64 18.62
N LYS A 183 -7.14 -3.51 19.82
CA LYS A 183 -7.41 -2.20 20.42
C LYS A 183 -6.11 -1.45 20.71
N MET A 184 -6.13 -0.13 20.56
CA MET A 184 -4.94 0.74 20.66
C MET A 184 -4.26 0.72 22.03
N ASP A 185 -5.02 0.45 23.09
CA ASP A 185 -4.54 0.28 24.47
C ASP A 185 -3.83 -1.06 24.71
N SER A 186 -3.95 -2.02 23.79
CA SER A 186 -3.27 -3.31 23.86
C SER A 186 -1.82 -3.22 23.41
N MET A 187 -0.91 -3.92 24.11
CA MET A 187 0.48 -4.07 23.68
C MET A 187 0.60 -4.65 22.25
N PHE A 188 -0.34 -5.52 21.85
CA PHE A 188 -0.35 -6.12 20.52
C PHE A 188 -0.53 -5.09 19.39
N PHE A 189 -1.27 -4.01 19.63
CA PHE A 189 -1.44 -2.97 18.63
C PHE A 189 -0.12 -2.29 18.27
N TRP A 190 0.75 -2.06 19.25
CA TRP A 190 2.03 -1.38 19.05
C TRP A 190 3.01 -2.16 18.17
N PHE A 191 2.84 -3.48 18.03
CA PHE A 191 3.59 -4.28 17.07
C PHE A 191 3.28 -3.89 15.61
N SER A 192 2.12 -3.29 15.33
CA SER A 192 1.82 -2.75 13.99
C SER A 192 2.83 -1.65 13.59
N LEU A 193 3.29 -0.82 14.52
CA LEU A 193 4.32 0.19 14.26
C LEU A 193 5.66 -0.45 13.93
N VAL A 194 6.02 -1.53 14.62
CA VAL A 194 7.24 -2.30 14.33
C VAL A 194 7.19 -2.84 12.90
N VAL A 195 6.04 -3.38 12.47
CA VAL A 195 5.86 -3.86 11.09
C VAL A 195 5.98 -2.73 10.07
N VAL A 196 5.43 -1.55 10.35
CA VAL A 196 5.60 -0.36 9.50
C VAL A 196 7.08 0.03 9.36
N LEU A 197 7.83 0.06 10.46
CA LEU A 197 9.27 0.35 10.43
C LEU A 197 10.04 -0.68 9.60
N ILE A 198 9.74 -1.97 9.77
CA ILE A 198 10.34 -3.05 8.97
C ILE A 198 10.01 -2.83 7.49
N ALA A 199 8.77 -2.48 7.15
CA ALA A 199 8.36 -2.23 5.77
C ALA A 199 9.11 -1.06 5.13
N VAL A 200 9.30 0.04 5.86
CA VAL A 200 10.09 1.19 5.38
C VAL A 200 11.55 0.79 5.12
N VAL A 201 12.16 0.08 6.06
CA VAL A 201 13.56 -0.37 5.95
C VAL A 201 13.74 -1.33 4.79
N GLU A 202 12.89 -2.35 4.70
CA GLU A 202 12.94 -3.34 3.62
C GLU A 202 12.68 -2.70 2.25
N CYS A 203 11.71 -1.80 2.15
CA CYS A 203 11.43 -1.08 0.91
C CYS A 203 12.67 -0.31 0.41
N ARG A 204 13.41 0.34 1.32
CA ARG A 204 14.68 1.01 1.01
C ARG A 204 15.78 0.03 0.61
N ILE A 205 15.96 -1.06 1.35
CA ILE A 205 16.99 -2.09 1.07
C ILE A 205 16.75 -2.70 -0.31
N ARG A 206 15.52 -3.14 -0.60
CA ARG A 206 15.16 -3.78 -1.86
C ARG A 206 15.26 -2.81 -3.03
N TYR A 207 14.82 -1.56 -2.87
CA TYR A 207 15.01 -0.55 -3.91
C TYR A 207 16.50 -0.37 -4.26
N ARG A 208 17.37 -0.21 -3.26
CA ARG A 208 18.82 -0.06 -3.49
C ARG A 208 19.46 -1.29 -4.12
N ALA A 209 19.12 -2.49 -3.65
CA ALA A 209 19.64 -3.73 -4.20
C ALA A 209 19.22 -3.97 -5.66
N MET A 210 18.10 -3.38 -6.09
CA MET A 210 17.57 -3.53 -7.46
C MET A 210 17.89 -2.34 -8.36
N ASN A 211 18.31 -1.21 -7.82
CA ASN A 211 18.74 -0.01 -8.56
C ASN A 211 20.21 0.35 -8.27
N PRO A 212 21.19 -0.48 -8.67
CA PRO A 212 22.60 -0.27 -8.34
C PRO A 212 23.23 0.97 -8.99
N GLU A 213 22.69 1.48 -10.11
CA GLU A 213 23.15 2.74 -10.72
C GLU A 213 22.93 3.96 -9.80
N GLY A 214 22.06 3.85 -8.80
CA GLY A 214 21.86 4.88 -7.77
C GLY A 214 22.95 4.96 -6.69
N LEU A 215 23.91 4.02 -6.65
CA LEU A 215 25.06 4.06 -5.73
C LEU A 215 26.21 4.95 -6.22
N ILE A 216 26.29 5.22 -7.53
CA ILE A 216 27.39 5.98 -8.14
C ILE A 216 27.20 7.50 -7.98
N LEU A 217 25.99 7.96 -7.64
CA LEU A 217 25.66 9.38 -7.45
C LEU A 217 25.80 9.89 -6.00
N PHE A 218 26.28 9.05 -5.08
CA PHE A 218 26.58 9.40 -3.69
C PHE A 218 27.99 8.98 -3.26
N GLN A 219 28.88 8.76 -4.23
CA GLN A 219 30.34 8.87 -4.05
C GLN A 219 30.78 10.23 -4.59
#